data_AF-A0A954S4L7-F1
#
_entry.id   AF-A0A954S4L7-F1
#
_cell.length_a   1.000
_cell.length_b   1.000
_cell.length_c   1.000
_cell.angle_alpha   90.00
_cell.angle_beta   90.00
_cell.angle_gamma   90.00
#
_symmetry.space_group_name_H-M   'P 1'
#
loop_
_entity.id
_entity.type
_entity.pdbx_description
1 polymer ?
#
loop_
_entity_poly.entity_id
_entity_poly.type
_entity_poly.pdbx_seq_one_letter_code
_entity_poly.pdbx_strand_id
1 'polypeptide(L)'
;MPTWFRPHGSSMPIFLAVLVCAAVLALLIYRYDLYEKEPWPLLFLTLVVGGITGWLAGRIEDTILINLGERGNDVFTQAILASITEELFKLAVVLGVAFVFREEFNDPIDGLIYGAFAGLGAAVEESFFYIQLADNVGTALIGTELIRLLLHIFLGGLAGFGVGLARFRIPNWPGIF
;
A
#
# COMPACT_ATOMS: atom_id res chain seq x y z
N MET A 1 7.71 -30.36 -8.10
CA MET A 1 8.17 -29.00 -7.74
C MET A 1 7.06 -28.04 -8.12
N PRO A 2 6.55 -27.22 -7.21
CA PRO A 2 5.44 -26.34 -7.54
C PRO A 2 5.95 -25.18 -8.42
N THR A 3 5.18 -24.82 -9.45
CA THR A 3 5.61 -24.06 -10.64
C THR A 3 5.59 -22.53 -10.48
N TRP A 4 5.36 -22.02 -9.26
CA TRP A 4 5.14 -20.59 -8.98
C TRP A 4 6.41 -19.72 -8.96
N PHE A 5 7.60 -20.30 -9.19
CA PHE A 5 8.85 -19.55 -9.32
C PHE A 5 9.53 -19.79 -10.67
N ARG A 6 8.81 -19.56 -11.78
CA ARG A 6 9.46 -19.43 -13.08
C ARG A 6 9.37 -17.97 -13.54
N PRO A 7 10.44 -17.17 -13.39
CA PRO A 7 10.53 -15.90 -14.09
C PRO A 7 10.39 -16.20 -15.58
N HIS A 8 9.29 -15.78 -16.19
CA HIS A 8 9.15 -15.83 -17.63
C HIS A 8 10.09 -14.73 -18.14
N GLY A 9 11.10 -15.05 -18.96
CA GLY A 9 12.14 -14.09 -19.37
C GLY A 9 11.61 -12.79 -20.03
N SER A 10 10.32 -12.76 -20.39
CA SER A 10 9.58 -11.61 -20.92
C SER A 10 9.00 -10.65 -19.88
N SER A 11 8.91 -10.99 -18.58
CA SER A 11 8.25 -10.13 -17.55
C SER A 11 9.20 -9.16 -16.83
N MET A 12 10.52 -9.36 -16.92
CA MET A 12 11.53 -8.50 -16.29
C MET A 12 11.37 -6.99 -16.60
N PRO A 13 11.08 -6.56 -17.84
CA PRO A 13 10.90 -5.14 -18.15
C PRO A 13 9.73 -4.50 -17.39
N ILE A 14 8.73 -5.30 -16.99
CA ILE A 14 7.48 -4.82 -16.40
C ILE A 14 7.65 -4.60 -14.90
N PHE A 15 8.36 -5.50 -14.21
CA PHE A 15 8.79 -5.25 -12.83
C PHE A 15 9.58 -3.96 -12.72
N LEU A 16 10.52 -3.73 -13.66
CA LEU A 16 11.29 -2.49 -13.71
C LEU A 16 10.41 -1.27 -13.99
N ALA A 17 9.45 -1.38 -14.91
CA ALA A 17 8.51 -0.31 -15.21
C ALA A 17 7.68 0.08 -13.96
N VAL A 18 7.16 -0.90 -13.22
CA VAL A 18 6.42 -0.67 -11.96
C VAL A 18 7.30 0.03 -10.94
N LEU A 19 8.54 -0.44 -10.73
CA LEU A 19 9.47 0.19 -9.80
C LEU A 19 9.82 1.64 -10.20
N VAL A 20 10.04 1.90 -11.49
CA VAL A 20 10.30 3.24 -11.99
C VAL A 20 9.08 4.14 -11.79
N CYS A 21 7.87 3.67 -12.13
CA CYS A 21 6.64 4.41 -11.88
C CYS A 21 6.44 4.69 -10.39
N ALA A 22 6.63 3.71 -9.52
CA ALA A 22 6.53 3.88 -8.08
C ALA A 22 7.57 4.88 -7.55
N ALA A 23 8.82 4.81 -8.01
CA ALA A 23 9.85 5.77 -7.63
C ALA A 23 9.51 7.19 -8.08
N VAL A 24 9.00 7.36 -9.31
CA VAL A 24 8.53 8.66 -9.81
C VAL A 24 7.38 9.18 -8.96
N LEU A 25 6.39 8.34 -8.63
CA LEU A 25 5.26 8.73 -7.79
C LEU A 25 5.70 9.11 -6.37
N ALA A 26 6.59 8.34 -5.74
CA ALA A 26 7.16 8.66 -4.44
C ALA A 26 7.91 10.00 -4.46
N LEU A 27 8.71 10.25 -5.50
CA LEU A 27 9.42 11.52 -5.69
C LEU A 27 8.44 12.68 -5.90
N LEU A 28 7.35 12.46 -6.63
CA LEU A 28 6.32 13.48 -6.83
C LEU A 28 5.62 13.80 -5.51
N ILE A 29 5.18 12.79 -4.74
CA ILE A 29 4.56 12.98 -3.42
C ILE A 29 5.52 13.78 -2.53
N TYR A 30 6.78 13.35 -2.41
CA TYR A 30 7.78 14.07 -1.64
C TYR A 30 8.05 15.50 -2.15
N ARG A 31 8.01 15.71 -3.47
CA ARG A 31 8.25 17.04 -4.05
C ARG A 31 7.11 18.01 -3.75
N TYR A 32 5.88 17.49 -3.68
CA TYR A 32 4.65 18.22 -3.42
C TYR A 32 4.20 18.15 -1.95
N ASP A 33 5.05 17.62 -1.08
CA ASP A 33 4.98 17.88 0.34
C ASP A 33 5.41 19.34 0.60
N LEU A 34 4.41 20.24 0.62
CA LEU A 34 4.61 21.70 0.60
C LEU A 34 4.77 22.32 1.98
N TYR A 35 4.43 21.61 3.06
CA TYR A 35 4.37 22.15 4.41
C TYR A 35 5.66 21.88 5.18
N GLU A 36 5.83 20.64 5.64
CA GLU A 36 7.02 20.15 6.34
C GLU A 36 7.47 18.86 5.69
N LYS A 37 8.74 18.80 5.29
CA LYS A 37 9.24 17.62 4.58
C LYS A 37 9.53 16.49 5.54
N GLU A 38 8.84 15.38 5.33
CA GLU A 38 9.07 14.17 6.11
C GLU A 38 10.48 13.58 5.91
N PRO A 39 11.07 12.97 6.95
CA PRO A 39 12.38 12.35 6.84
C PRO A 39 12.34 11.15 5.88
N TRP A 40 13.16 11.19 4.84
CA TRP A 40 13.27 10.14 3.82
C TRP A 40 13.42 8.71 4.38
N PRO A 41 14.19 8.44 5.45
CA PRO A 41 14.28 7.10 6.02
C PRO A 41 12.93 6.59 6.53
N LEU A 42 12.10 7.47 7.12
CA LEU A 42 10.78 7.09 7.63
C LEU A 42 9.79 6.89 6.49
N LEU A 43 9.84 7.71 5.44
CA LEU A 43 9.06 7.48 4.22
C LEU A 43 9.40 6.14 3.56
N PHE A 44 10.69 5.82 3.44
CA PHE A 44 11.13 4.53 2.92
C PHE A 44 10.70 3.37 3.82
N LEU A 45 10.81 3.53 5.14
CA LEU A 45 10.34 2.54 6.10
C LEU A 45 8.83 2.29 5.94
N THR A 46 8.04 3.36 5.86
CA THR A 46 6.58 3.29 5.68
C THR A 46 6.20 2.60 4.36
N LEU A 47 6.93 2.86 3.28
CA LEU A 47 6.77 2.15 2.00
C LEU A 47 7.07 0.66 2.13
N VAL A 48 8.20 0.30 2.74
CA VAL A 48 8.59 -1.11 2.90
C VAL A 48 7.61 -1.86 3.80
N VAL A 49 7.25 -1.27 4.94
CA VAL A 49 6.27 -1.85 5.87
C VAL A 49 4.91 -1.97 5.20
N GLY A 50 4.49 -0.96 4.43
CA GLY A 50 3.29 -1.00 3.60
C GLY A 50 3.25 -2.21 2.68
N GLY A 51 4.32 -2.45 1.93
CA GLY A 51 4.45 -3.64 1.08
C GLY A 51 4.39 -4.96 1.85
N ILE A 52 5.10 -5.06 2.98
CA ILE A 52 5.07 -6.26 3.84
C ILE A 52 3.65 -6.51 4.37
N THR A 53 2.96 -5.47 4.80
CA THR A 53 1.58 -5.58 5.31
C THR A 53 0.57 -5.88 4.21
N GLY A 54 0.79 -5.39 2.98
CA GLY A 54 0.00 -5.75 1.80
C GLY A 54 0.11 -7.24 1.49
N TRP A 55 1.34 -7.76 1.45
CA TRP A 55 1.57 -9.20 1.29
C TRP A 55 0.86 -10.03 2.36
N LEU A 56 0.95 -9.60 3.63
CA LEU A 56 0.29 -10.27 4.75
C LEU A 56 -1.23 -10.21 4.65
N ALA A 57 -1.80 -9.06 4.26
CA ALA A 57 -3.23 -8.88 4.03
C ALA A 57 -3.75 -9.89 3.00
N GLY A 58 -3.05 -10.03 1.87
CA GLY A 58 -3.42 -11.02 0.83
C GLY A 58 -3.38 -12.47 1.33
N ARG A 59 -2.46 -12.83 2.24
CA ARG A 59 -2.43 -14.19 2.84
C ARG A 59 -3.58 -14.44 3.81
N ILE A 60 -3.98 -13.42 4.56
CA ILE A 60 -5.12 -13.50 5.47
C ILE A 60 -6.41 -13.61 4.67
N GLU A 61 -6.56 -12.79 3.63
CA GLU A 61 -7.68 -12.86 2.69
C GLU A 61 -7.80 -14.25 2.06
N ASP A 62 -6.71 -14.77 1.47
CA ASP A 62 -6.62 -16.11 0.91
C ASP A 62 -7.12 -17.18 1.90
N THR A 63 -6.70 -17.07 3.17
CA THR A 63 -7.06 -18.01 4.23
C THR A 63 -8.54 -17.93 4.58
N ILE A 64 -9.10 -16.73 4.69
CA ILE A 64 -10.52 -16.52 4.99
C ILE A 64 -11.38 -17.07 3.85
N LEU A 65 -11.05 -16.74 2.58
CA LEU A 65 -11.80 -17.19 1.42
C LEU A 65 -11.80 -18.72 1.26
N ILE A 66 -10.67 -19.39 1.55
CA ILE A 66 -10.59 -20.86 1.55
C ILE A 66 -11.55 -21.43 2.61
N ASN A 67 -11.51 -20.92 3.84
CA ASN A 67 -12.31 -21.44 4.94
C ASN A 67 -13.81 -21.21 4.76
N LEU A 68 -14.19 -20.14 4.05
CA LEU A 68 -15.58 -19.86 3.69
C LEU A 68 -16.05 -20.65 2.46
N GLY A 69 -15.16 -21.31 1.73
CA GLY A 69 -15.49 -21.97 0.47
C GLY A 69 -15.79 -20.99 -0.67
N GLU A 70 -15.36 -19.74 -0.54
CA GLU A 70 -15.66 -18.65 -1.49
C GLU A 70 -14.49 -18.31 -2.43
N ARG A 71 -13.33 -18.96 -2.25
CA ARG A 71 -12.16 -18.76 -3.11
C ARG A 71 -12.49 -19.11 -4.57
N GLY A 72 -12.53 -18.10 -5.43
CA GLY A 72 -12.80 -18.25 -6.85
C GLY A 72 -14.27 -18.39 -7.24
N ASN A 73 -15.21 -18.31 -6.29
CA ASN A 73 -16.65 -18.48 -6.55
C ASN A 73 -17.36 -17.14 -6.81
N ASP A 74 -17.26 -16.21 -5.86
CA ASP A 74 -17.87 -14.88 -5.99
C ASP A 74 -16.79 -13.79 -6.05
N VAL A 75 -16.68 -13.13 -7.21
CA VAL A 75 -15.73 -12.02 -7.44
C VAL A 75 -16.08 -10.81 -6.57
N PHE A 76 -17.37 -10.59 -6.28
CA PHE A 76 -17.81 -9.44 -5.50
C PHE A 76 -17.40 -9.59 -4.02
N THR A 77 -17.66 -10.75 -3.43
CA THR A 77 -17.22 -11.07 -2.06
C THR A 77 -15.69 -11.00 -1.92
N GLN A 78 -14.95 -11.53 -2.90
CA GLN A 78 -13.48 -11.45 -2.92
C GLN A 78 -13.00 -9.99 -2.93
N ALA A 79 -13.53 -9.18 -3.85
CA ALA A 79 -13.14 -7.77 -3.96
C ALA A 79 -13.42 -6.96 -2.68
N ILE A 80 -14.56 -7.20 -2.03
CA ILE A 80 -14.88 -6.53 -0.76
C ILE A 80 -13.91 -6.95 0.34
N LEU A 81 -13.67 -8.25 0.50
CA LEU A 81 -12.80 -8.76 1.55
C LEU A 81 -11.35 -8.30 1.36
N ALA A 82 -10.85 -8.35 0.12
CA ALA A 82 -9.53 -7.83 -0.25
C ALA A 82 -9.44 -6.35 0.12
N SER A 83 -10.38 -5.53 -0.35
CA SER A 83 -10.40 -4.08 -0.11
C SER A 83 -10.41 -3.74 1.38
N ILE A 84 -11.24 -4.41 2.18
CA ILE A 84 -11.32 -4.16 3.63
C ILE A 84 -10.01 -4.56 4.30
N THR A 85 -9.49 -5.74 3.99
CA THR A 85 -8.29 -6.26 4.65
C THR A 85 -7.09 -5.38 4.32
N GLU A 86 -6.85 -5.08 3.04
CA GLU A 86 -5.74 -4.24 2.61
C GLU A 86 -5.79 -2.83 3.22
N GLU A 87 -6.97 -2.20 3.27
CA GLU A 87 -7.11 -0.85 3.82
C GLU A 87 -6.90 -0.83 5.34
N LEU A 88 -7.35 -1.86 6.06
CA LEU A 88 -7.09 -1.99 7.51
C LEU A 88 -5.60 -2.16 7.81
N PHE A 89 -4.89 -2.95 7.00
CA PHE A 89 -3.45 -3.13 7.17
C PHE A 89 -2.68 -1.85 6.86
N LYS A 90 -3.02 -1.12 5.78
CA LYS A 90 -2.42 0.19 5.50
C LYS A 90 -2.68 1.20 6.62
N LEU A 91 -3.91 1.24 7.14
CA LEU A 91 -4.25 2.08 8.29
C LEU A 91 -3.42 1.73 9.53
N ALA A 92 -3.19 0.44 9.78
CA ALA A 92 -2.34 -0.01 10.88
C ALA A 92 -0.89 0.45 10.73
N VAL A 93 -0.35 0.53 9.51
CA VAL A 93 0.98 1.13 9.25
C VAL A 93 1.01 2.58 9.67
N VAL A 94 0.03 3.39 9.23
CA VAL A 94 -0.02 4.83 9.56
C VAL A 94 -0.20 5.04 11.06
N LEU A 95 -1.06 4.25 11.72
CA LEU A 95 -1.20 4.28 13.18
C LEU A 95 0.13 3.93 13.87
N GLY A 96 0.84 2.93 13.37
CA GLY A 96 2.18 2.57 13.84
C GLY A 96 3.14 3.76 13.77
N VAL A 97 3.17 4.47 12.63
CA VAL A 97 3.96 5.70 12.49
C VAL A 97 3.54 6.76 13.50
N ALA A 98 2.24 7.06 13.57
CA ALA A 98 1.69 8.08 14.45
C ALA A 98 1.94 7.83 15.94
N PHE A 99 2.07 6.57 16.37
CA PHE A 99 2.32 6.21 17.78
C PHE A 99 3.80 6.00 18.12
N VAL A 100 4.62 5.54 17.17
CA VAL A 100 6.04 5.24 17.40
C VAL A 100 6.90 6.48 17.10
N PHE A 101 6.62 7.19 16.00
CA PHE A 101 7.37 8.36 15.53
C PHE A 101 6.56 9.63 15.75
N ARG A 102 6.12 9.87 16.99
CA ARG A 102 5.18 10.94 17.33
C ARG A 102 5.67 12.34 16.97
N GLU A 103 6.97 12.57 17.04
CA GLU A 103 7.61 13.86 16.74
C GLU A 103 7.50 14.19 15.25
N GLU A 104 7.57 13.17 14.39
CA GLU A 104 7.48 13.26 12.92
C GLU A 104 6.03 13.15 12.41
N PHE A 105 5.02 13.27 13.28
CA PHE A 105 3.60 13.19 12.88
C PHE A 105 2.85 14.41 13.46
N ASN A 106 3.41 15.59 13.26
CA ASN A 106 3.03 16.84 13.90
C ASN A 106 2.00 17.69 13.12
N ASP A 107 1.55 17.26 11.94
CA ASP A 107 0.48 17.87 11.12
C ASP A 107 -0.51 16.80 10.58
N PRO A 108 -1.81 17.12 10.37
CA PRO A 108 -2.73 16.20 9.70
C PRO A 108 -2.27 15.70 8.32
N ILE A 109 -1.51 16.52 7.58
CA ILE A 109 -0.97 16.19 6.26
C ILE A 109 0.06 15.07 6.34
N ASP A 110 0.79 14.91 7.44
CA ASP A 110 1.75 13.82 7.63
C ASP A 110 1.05 12.46 7.51
N GLY A 111 -0.15 12.37 8.07
CA GLY A 111 -1.03 11.21 7.90
C GLY A 111 -1.32 10.91 6.43
N LEU A 112 -1.56 11.95 5.63
CA LEU A 112 -1.76 11.81 4.18
C LEU A 112 -0.48 11.33 3.48
N ILE A 113 0.68 11.88 3.83
CA ILE A 113 1.96 11.52 3.23
C ILE A 113 2.36 10.09 3.60
N TYR A 114 2.37 9.72 4.88
CA TYR A 114 2.66 8.36 5.33
C TYR A 114 1.65 7.34 4.80
N GLY A 115 0.37 7.70 4.78
CA GLY A 115 -0.68 6.88 4.17
C GLY A 115 -0.45 6.63 2.68
N ALA A 116 -0.04 7.66 1.93
CA ALA A 116 0.30 7.54 0.51
C ALA A 116 1.50 6.62 0.28
N PHE A 117 2.54 6.71 1.11
CA PHE A 117 3.71 5.83 1.03
C PHE A 117 3.39 4.38 1.41
N ALA A 118 2.57 4.16 2.45
CA ALA A 118 2.09 2.82 2.82
C ALA A 118 1.26 2.20 1.69
N GLY A 119 0.38 2.99 1.09
CA GLY A 119 -0.41 2.64 -0.10
C GLY A 119 0.47 2.24 -1.27
N LEU A 120 1.46 3.08 -1.61
CA LEU A 120 2.40 2.82 -2.70
C LEU A 120 3.19 1.52 -2.50
N GLY A 121 3.64 1.26 -1.27
CA GLY A 121 4.32 0.01 -0.93
C GLY A 121 3.45 -1.22 -1.15
N ALA A 122 2.21 -1.19 -0.66
CA ALA A 122 1.24 -2.26 -0.87
C ALA A 122 0.92 -2.46 -2.36
N ALA A 123 0.80 -1.37 -3.13
CA ALA A 123 0.52 -1.44 -4.56
C ALA A 123 1.66 -2.10 -5.35
N VAL A 124 2.92 -1.79 -5.01
CA VAL A 124 4.08 -2.43 -5.64
C VAL A 124 4.09 -3.94 -5.36
N GLU A 125 3.78 -4.34 -4.13
CA GLU A 125 3.68 -5.76 -3.77
C GLU A 125 2.57 -6.45 -4.57
N GLU A 126 1.38 -5.85 -4.64
CA GLU A 126 0.24 -6.38 -5.36
C GLU A 126 0.53 -6.49 -6.88
N SER A 127 1.11 -5.44 -7.48
CA SER A 127 1.59 -5.45 -8.87
C SER A 127 2.54 -6.63 -9.11
N PHE A 128 3.49 -6.84 -8.21
CA PHE A 128 4.45 -7.91 -8.34
C PHE A 128 3.77 -9.28 -8.29
N PHE A 129 2.82 -9.47 -7.37
CA PHE A 129 2.04 -10.69 -7.27
C PHE A 129 1.31 -10.99 -8.58
N TYR A 130 0.56 -10.02 -9.14
CA TYR A 130 -0.19 -10.25 -10.38
C TYR A 130 0.72 -10.48 -11.60
N ILE A 131 1.86 -9.79 -11.70
CA ILE A 131 2.83 -10.03 -12.79
C ILE A 131 3.39 -11.46 -12.71
N GLN A 132 3.59 -12.00 -11.50
CA GLN A 132 4.07 -13.38 -11.31
C GLN A 132 3.02 -14.43 -11.69
N LEU A 133 1.73 -14.13 -11.51
CA LEU A 133 0.62 -15.01 -11.88
C LEU A 133 0.29 -14.97 -13.38
N ALA A 134 0.71 -13.93 -14.10
CA ALA A 134 0.34 -13.74 -15.50
C ALA A 134 1.15 -14.65 -16.44
N ASP A 135 0.47 -15.60 -17.10
CA ASP A 135 1.06 -16.47 -18.13
C ASP A 135 1.54 -15.67 -19.37
N ASN A 136 0.84 -14.59 -19.70
CA ASN A 136 1.22 -13.61 -20.71
C ASN A 136 0.93 -12.21 -20.18
N VAL A 137 1.96 -11.40 -19.99
CA VAL A 137 1.76 -10.00 -19.61
C VAL A 137 1.34 -9.20 -20.84
N GLY A 138 0.04 -9.16 -21.10
CA GLY A 138 -0.55 -8.37 -22.17
C GLY A 138 -0.58 -6.86 -21.86
N THR A 139 -0.90 -6.05 -22.87
CA THR A 139 -1.05 -4.59 -22.75
C THR A 139 -2.08 -4.16 -21.71
N ALA A 140 -3.08 -5.00 -21.43
CA ALA A 140 -4.10 -4.74 -20.41
C ALA A 140 -3.52 -4.67 -19.00
N LEU A 141 -2.62 -5.59 -18.60
CA LEU A 141 -2.00 -5.57 -17.26
C LEU A 141 -1.12 -4.32 -17.10
N ILE A 142 -0.35 -3.97 -18.14
CA ILE A 142 0.49 -2.77 -18.15
C ILE A 142 -0.35 -1.48 -17.99
N GLY A 143 -1.52 -1.43 -18.64
CA GLY A 143 -2.43 -0.28 -18.54
C GLY A 143 -3.09 -0.13 -17.16
N THR A 144 -3.28 -1.23 -16.42
CA THR A 144 -3.91 -1.20 -15.09
C THR A 144 -2.95 -0.86 -13.97
N GLU A 145 -1.65 -1.12 -14.11
CA GLU A 145 -0.70 -0.89 -13.01
C GLU A 145 -0.61 0.57 -12.57
N LEU A 146 -0.63 1.53 -13.50
CA LEU A 146 -0.63 2.95 -13.12
C LEU A 146 -1.88 3.31 -12.30
N ILE A 147 -3.04 2.77 -12.69
CA ILE A 147 -4.30 3.00 -11.98
C ILE A 147 -4.23 2.40 -10.58
N ARG A 148 -3.69 1.17 -10.45
CA ARG A 148 -3.48 0.50 -9.16
C ARG A 148 -2.58 1.33 -8.24
N LEU A 149 -1.41 1.74 -8.72
CA LEU A 149 -0.47 2.56 -7.95
C LEU A 149 -1.14 3.87 -7.46
N LEU A 150 -1.82 4.59 -8.36
CA LEU A 150 -2.49 5.85 -8.02
C LEU A 150 -3.65 5.64 -7.04
N LEU A 151 -4.45 4.59 -7.23
CA LEU A 151 -5.58 4.30 -6.36
C LEU A 151 -5.13 3.97 -4.94
N HIS A 152 -4.08 3.15 -4.80
CA HIS A 152 -3.54 2.81 -3.48
C HIS A 152 -2.90 4.01 -2.78
N ILE A 153 -2.17 4.86 -3.51
CA ILE A 153 -1.65 6.13 -3.00
C ILE A 153 -2.82 6.97 -2.46
N PHE A 154 -3.87 7.13 -3.26
CA PHE A 154 -5.01 7.97 -2.91
C PHE A 154 -5.78 7.44 -1.70
N LEU A 155 -6.13 6.15 -1.69
CA LEU A 155 -6.89 5.54 -0.60
C LEU A 155 -6.07 5.50 0.69
N GLY A 156 -4.81 5.05 0.61
CA GLY A 156 -3.91 5.04 1.76
C GLY A 156 -3.71 6.44 2.33
N GLY A 157 -3.51 7.44 1.47
CA GLY A 157 -3.41 8.84 1.88
C GLY A 157 -4.70 9.37 2.52
N LEU A 158 -5.87 9.02 1.98
CA LEU A 158 -7.16 9.43 2.55
C LEU A 158 -7.38 8.81 3.95
N ALA A 159 -7.10 7.52 4.11
CA ALA A 159 -7.20 6.83 5.38
C ALA A 159 -6.21 7.41 6.40
N GLY A 160 -4.97 7.64 5.98
CA GLY A 160 -3.93 8.22 6.81
C GLY A 160 -4.22 9.67 7.22
N PHE A 161 -4.78 10.49 6.33
CA PHE A 161 -5.25 11.84 6.67
C PHE A 161 -6.31 11.80 7.77
N GLY A 162 -7.19 10.78 7.76
CA GLY A 162 -8.14 10.53 8.84
C GLY A 162 -7.45 10.31 10.19
N VAL A 163 -6.35 9.57 10.23
CA VAL A 163 -5.51 9.40 11.43
C VAL A 163 -4.89 10.72 11.86
N GLY A 164 -4.35 11.48 10.91
CA GLY A 164 -3.87 12.85 11.09
C GLY A 164 -4.89 13.70 11.83
N LEU A 165 -6.07 13.87 11.24
CA LEU A 165 -7.18 14.62 11.85
C LEU A 165 -7.57 14.10 13.24
N ALA A 166 -7.62 12.79 13.43
CA ALA A 166 -7.96 12.18 14.71
C ALA A 166 -6.97 12.58 15.81
N ARG A 167 -5.66 12.56 15.52
CA ARG A 167 -4.61 12.98 16.46
C ARG A 167 -4.83 14.39 17.00
N PHE A 168 -5.18 15.34 16.13
CA PHE A 168 -5.34 16.75 16.52
C PHE A 168 -6.71 17.11 17.10
N ARG A 169 -7.70 16.22 16.96
CA ARG A 169 -9.07 16.46 17.44
C ARG A 169 -9.43 15.70 18.72
N ILE A 170 -8.78 14.57 18.99
CA ILE A 170 -9.11 13.73 20.16
C ILE A 170 -8.34 14.25 21.38
N PRO A 171 -9.04 14.71 22.45
CA PRO A 171 -8.39 15.06 23.71
C PRO A 171 -7.66 13.84 24.30
N ASN A 172 -6.44 14.04 24.80
CA ASN A 172 -5.59 12.99 25.39
C ASN A 172 -5.15 11.89 24.40
N TRP A 173 -4.88 12.24 23.14
CA TRP A 173 -4.22 11.31 22.21
C TRP A 173 -2.98 10.69 22.89
N PRO A 174 -2.81 9.35 22.87
CA PRO A 174 -1.72 8.68 23.57
C PRO A 174 -0.34 9.22 23.13
N GLY A 175 0.29 10.04 23.98
CA GLY A 175 1.58 10.67 23.69
C GLY A 175 1.66 12.18 23.84
N ILE A 176 0.58 12.87 24.25
CA ILE A 176 0.65 14.26 24.71
C ILE A 176 1.03 14.22 26.21
N PHE A 177 2.29 14.51 26.53
CA PHE A 177 2.74 14.84 27.88
C PHE A 177 3.19 16.30 27.92
#